data_AF-A0AAU9K3C4-F1
#
_entry.id   AF-A0AAU9K3C4-F1
#
_cell.length_a   1.000
_cell.length_b   1.000
_cell.length_c   1.000
_cell.angle_alpha   90.00
_cell.angle_beta   90.00
_cell.angle_gamma   90.00
#
_symmetry.space_group_name_H-M   'P 1'
#
loop_
_entity.id
_entity.type
_entity.pdbx_description
1 polymer ?
#
loop_
_entity_poly.entity_id
_entity_poly.type
_entity_poly.pdbx_seq_one_letter_code
_entity_poly.pdbx_strand_id
1 'polypeptide(L)'
;MKCWRDHCKHKLEFLCTCTDPPIYLCDSHIEEHLKIHTNSQNFPEQIIIIPNPIAKRKLINHLHKSISHLYKSKQKIVKDLSAQIMQLNKQMEITLKSFDKAIKEQRNMIIKFLSAEIISNPNQNILDASNLRIEEQNPKEESNQNEFFRDNSQKIVRINLSNYSSSEFHLPLDSPKSMFISMCSMPENSIFCYGDYPNSTDSVFIIESDNTIRKVKNAPHK
;
A
#
# COMPACT_ATOMS: atom_id res chain seq x y z
N MET A 1 -24.36 39.46 -9.10
CA MET A 1 -23.39 39.39 -7.98
C MET A 1 -23.26 40.79 -7.41
N LYS A 2 -23.30 40.95 -6.08
CA LYS A 2 -23.14 42.24 -5.39
C LYS A 2 -21.91 42.15 -4.47
N CYS A 3 -21.30 43.28 -4.15
CA CYS A 3 -20.26 43.33 -3.12
C CYS A 3 -20.86 42.94 -1.78
N TRP A 4 -20.05 42.41 -0.86
CA TRP A 4 -20.45 42.15 0.53
C TRP A 4 -21.00 43.41 1.22
N ARG A 5 -20.52 44.61 0.86
CA ARG A 5 -21.07 45.87 1.35
C ARG A 5 -22.31 46.28 0.57
N ASP A 6 -23.40 46.50 1.28
CA ASP A 6 -24.66 46.97 0.71
C ASP A 6 -24.47 48.28 -0.06
N HIS A 7 -25.22 48.41 -1.15
CA HIS A 7 -25.21 49.57 -2.06
C HIS A 7 -23.87 49.90 -2.75
N CYS A 8 -22.85 49.04 -2.65
CA CYS A 8 -21.61 49.22 -3.40
C CYS A 8 -21.85 49.06 -4.92
N LYS A 9 -21.32 50.01 -5.71
CA LYS A 9 -21.38 50.01 -7.18
C LYS A 9 -20.04 49.72 -7.85
N HIS A 10 -18.98 49.47 -7.08
CA HIS A 10 -17.66 49.16 -7.61
C HIS A 10 -17.63 47.78 -8.29
N LYS A 11 -16.72 47.64 -9.26
CA LYS A 11 -16.46 46.38 -9.94
C LYS A 11 -15.93 45.34 -8.94
N LEU A 12 -16.48 44.13 -9.01
CA LEU A 12 -16.06 43.01 -8.18
C LEU A 12 -14.78 42.41 -8.76
N GLU A 13 -13.74 42.32 -7.94
CA GLU A 13 -12.41 41.85 -8.36
C GLU A 13 -11.89 40.70 -7.51
N PHE A 14 -12.52 40.44 -6.36
CA PHE A 14 -12.08 39.40 -5.44
C PHE A 14 -13.26 38.57 -4.94
N LEU A 15 -12.99 37.29 -4.63
CA LEU A 15 -13.92 36.35 -4.02
C LEU A 15 -13.27 35.83 -2.72
N CYS A 16 -13.89 36.08 -1.57
CA CYS A 16 -13.46 35.50 -0.30
C CYS A 16 -14.25 34.24 0.01
N THR A 17 -13.56 33.17 0.36
CA THR A 17 -14.16 31.89 0.80
C THR A 17 -14.20 31.74 2.32
N CYS A 18 -13.96 32.83 3.05
CA CYS A 18 -13.96 32.91 4.51
C CYS A 18 -15.34 32.77 5.16
N THR A 19 -16.40 32.79 4.36
CA THR A 19 -17.80 32.67 4.80
C THR A 19 -18.51 31.71 3.86
N ASP A 20 -19.57 31.05 4.35
CA ASP A 20 -20.47 30.20 3.57
C ASP A 20 -21.88 30.81 3.60
N PRO A 21 -22.40 31.33 2.46
CA PRO A 21 -21.83 31.27 1.11
C PRO A 21 -20.65 32.24 0.87
N PRO A 22 -19.77 31.97 -0.12
CA PRO A 22 -18.66 32.86 -0.46
C PRO A 22 -19.11 34.28 -0.83
N ILE A 23 -18.30 35.27 -0.45
CA ILE A 23 -18.62 36.69 -0.64
C ILE A 23 -17.74 37.35 -1.70
N TYR A 24 -18.31 38.29 -2.45
CA TYR A 24 -17.61 39.04 -3.49
C TYR A 24 -17.15 40.39 -2.94
N LEU A 25 -15.92 40.79 -3.25
CA LEU A 25 -15.31 42.03 -2.79
C LEU A 25 -14.84 42.86 -4.00
N CYS A 26 -14.92 44.17 -3.86
CA CYS A 26 -14.26 45.12 -4.75
C CYS A 26 -12.98 45.64 -4.10
N ASP A 27 -12.12 46.25 -4.91
CA ASP A 27 -10.84 46.80 -4.46
C ASP A 27 -10.98 47.83 -3.32
N SER A 28 -12.04 48.64 -3.35
CA SER A 28 -12.32 49.61 -2.29
C SER A 28 -12.75 49.02 -0.94
N HIS A 29 -13.13 47.73 -0.88
CA HIS A 29 -13.63 47.10 0.35
C HIS A 29 -12.81 45.90 0.81
N ILE A 30 -11.75 45.52 0.08
CA ILE A 30 -10.90 44.39 0.47
C ILE A 30 -10.16 44.67 1.78
N GLU A 31 -9.60 45.87 1.95
CA GLU A 31 -8.88 46.22 3.19
C GLU A 31 -9.78 46.24 4.41
N GLU A 32 -11.01 46.73 4.26
CA GLU A 32 -12.00 46.74 5.34
C GLU A 32 -12.39 45.32 5.73
N HIS A 33 -12.66 44.48 4.73
CA HIS A 33 -12.93 43.07 4.96
C HIS A 33 -11.76 42.37 5.67
N LEU A 34 -10.52 42.61 5.24
CA LEU A 34 -9.33 42.10 5.91
C LEU A 34 -9.26 42.54 7.37
N LYS A 35 -9.52 43.82 7.68
CA LYS A 35 -9.52 44.37 9.05
C LYS A 35 -10.57 43.76 9.96
N ILE A 36 -11.70 43.31 9.42
CA ILE A 36 -12.76 42.66 10.22
C ILE A 36 -12.35 41.23 10.58
N HIS A 37 -11.54 40.57 9.73
CA HIS A 37 -11.18 39.17 9.87
C HIS A 37 -9.73 38.92 10.33
N THR A 38 -8.97 39.96 10.65
CA THR A 38 -7.56 39.93 11.11
C THR A 38 -7.31 39.17 12.43
N ASN A 39 -8.36 38.83 13.20
CA ASN A 39 -8.19 37.99 14.40
C ASN A 39 -7.96 36.50 14.09
N SER A 40 -8.03 36.11 12.82
CA SER A 40 -7.73 34.76 12.35
C SER A 40 -6.37 34.76 11.67
N GLN A 41 -5.38 34.13 12.29
CA GLN A 41 -3.97 34.15 11.85
C GLN A 41 -3.69 33.49 10.48
N ASN A 42 -4.70 33.05 9.71
CA ASN A 42 -4.52 32.21 8.50
C ASN A 42 -5.22 32.74 7.22
N PHE A 43 -5.41 34.05 7.06
CA PHE A 43 -6.31 34.59 6.01
C PHE A 43 -5.81 34.75 4.55
N PRO A 44 -4.52 34.87 4.20
CA PRO A 44 -4.14 35.24 2.82
C PRO A 44 -4.48 34.16 1.77
N GLU A 45 -4.75 32.93 2.18
CA GLU A 45 -5.10 31.83 1.26
C GLU A 45 -6.59 31.82 0.83
N GLN A 46 -7.44 32.66 1.43
CA GLN A 46 -8.90 32.60 1.24
C GLN A 46 -9.47 33.67 0.29
N ILE A 47 -8.63 34.59 -0.21
CA ILE A 47 -9.03 35.63 -1.17
C ILE A 47 -8.52 35.25 -2.56
N ILE A 48 -9.46 34.98 -3.47
CA ILE A 48 -9.18 34.63 -4.85
C ILE A 48 -9.47 35.86 -5.71
N ILE A 49 -8.46 36.36 -6.44
CA ILE A 49 -8.68 37.36 -7.49
C ILE A 49 -9.60 36.75 -8.53
N ILE A 50 -10.75 37.38 -8.79
CA ILE A 50 -11.68 37.00 -9.84
C ILE A 50 -10.98 37.32 -11.16
N PRO A 51 -10.44 36.32 -11.87
CA PRO A 51 -9.74 36.62 -13.09
C PRO A 51 -10.76 37.14 -14.08
N ASN A 52 -10.39 38.14 -14.89
CA ASN A 52 -11.13 38.53 -16.09
C ASN A 52 -11.65 37.25 -16.78
N PRO A 53 -12.91 37.16 -17.24
CA PRO A 53 -13.46 35.93 -17.84
C PRO A 53 -12.54 35.28 -18.89
N ILE A 54 -11.80 36.10 -19.66
CA ILE A 54 -10.79 35.65 -20.62
C ILE A 54 -9.58 35.03 -19.91
N ALA A 55 -9.04 35.69 -18.88
CA ALA A 55 -7.95 35.17 -18.06
C ALA A 55 -8.35 33.90 -17.30
N LYS A 56 -9.58 33.84 -16.76
CA LYS A 56 -10.14 32.65 -16.11
C LYS A 56 -10.20 31.48 -17.09
N ARG A 57 -10.72 31.70 -18.30
CA ARG A 57 -10.77 30.67 -19.34
C ARG A 57 -9.37 30.19 -19.74
N LYS A 58 -8.40 31.11 -19.89
CA LYS A 58 -6.99 30.77 -20.14
C LYS A 58 -6.40 29.91 -19.01
N LEU A 59 -6.64 30.29 -17.76
CA LEU A 59 -6.18 29.55 -16.59
C LEU A 59 -6.80 28.15 -16.52
N ILE A 60 -8.13 28.03 -16.69
CA ILE A 60 -8.81 26.73 -16.72
C ILE A 60 -8.24 25.85 -17.83
N ASN A 61 -8.06 26.38 -19.03
CA ASN A 61 -7.46 25.63 -20.14
C ASN A 61 -6.03 25.19 -19.83
N HIS A 62 -5.24 26.03 -19.18
CA HIS A 62 -3.90 25.68 -18.74
C HIS A 62 -3.94 24.55 -17.70
N LEU A 63 -4.78 24.68 -16.67
CA LEU A 63 -4.95 23.64 -15.64
C LEU A 63 -5.42 22.31 -16.22
N HIS A 64 -6.37 22.32 -17.17
CA HIS A 64 -6.80 21.11 -17.89
C HIS A 64 -5.66 20.46 -18.67
N LYS A 65 -4.81 21.26 -19.35
CA LYS A 65 -3.61 20.74 -20.03
C LYS A 65 -2.64 20.13 -19.01
N SER A 66 -2.36 20.82 -17.90
CA SER A 66 -1.49 20.30 -16.83
C SER A 66 -2.01 18.98 -16.27
N ILE A 67 -3.31 18.90 -15.95
CA ILE A 67 -3.95 17.66 -15.48
C ILE A 67 -3.79 16.54 -16.53
N SER A 68 -4.06 16.82 -17.81
CA SER A 68 -3.89 15.83 -18.89
C SER A 68 -2.43 15.34 -19.01
N HIS A 69 -1.45 16.25 -18.90
CA HIS A 69 -0.03 15.88 -18.90
C HIS A 69 0.34 15.02 -17.69
N LEU A 70 -0.15 15.34 -16.50
CA LEU A 70 0.07 14.53 -15.29
C LEU A 70 -0.53 13.13 -15.43
N TYR A 71 -1.76 13.01 -15.96
CA TYR A 71 -2.37 11.70 -16.22
C TYR A 71 -1.58 10.86 -17.23
N LYS A 72 -1.13 11.46 -18.34
CA LYS A 72 -0.30 10.77 -19.33
C LYS A 72 1.04 10.33 -18.74
N SER A 73 1.67 11.19 -17.92
CA SER A 73 2.92 10.86 -17.23
C SER A 73 2.72 9.69 -16.25
N LYS A 74 1.66 9.73 -15.43
CA LYS A 74 1.29 8.63 -14.54
C LYS A 74 1.11 7.32 -15.30
N GLN A 75 0.35 7.32 -16.39
CA GLN A 75 0.13 6.11 -17.20
C GLN A 75 1.42 5.56 -17.79
N LYS A 76 2.31 6.43 -18.26
CA LYS A 76 3.64 6.04 -18.75
C LYS A 76 4.45 5.38 -17.65
N ILE A 77 4.55 6.00 -16.47
CA ILE A 77 5.29 5.45 -15.32
C ILE A 77 4.75 4.06 -14.93
N VAL A 78 3.42 3.91 -14.84
CA VAL A 78 2.80 2.60 -14.54
C VAL A 78 3.17 1.54 -15.58
N LYS A 79 3.15 1.90 -16.87
CA LYS A 79 3.53 0.99 -17.96
C LYS A 79 5.01 0.60 -17.88
N ASP A 80 5.88 1.56 -17.61
CA ASP A 80 7.33 1.34 -17.52
C ASP A 80 7.66 0.44 -16.31
N LEU A 81 7.03 0.66 -15.15
CA LEU A 81 7.17 -0.19 -13.96
C LEU A 81 6.66 -1.62 -14.21
N SER A 82 5.50 -1.76 -14.88
CA SER A 82 4.98 -3.08 -15.24
C SER A 82 5.96 -3.85 -16.14
N ALA A 83 6.60 -3.17 -17.10
CA ALA A 83 7.59 -3.81 -17.97
C ALA A 83 8.84 -4.24 -17.18
N GLN A 84 9.30 -3.43 -16.22
CA GLN A 84 10.43 -3.77 -15.35
C GLN A 84 10.13 -4.99 -14.46
N ILE A 85 8.92 -5.06 -13.87
CA ILE A 85 8.49 -6.22 -13.08
C ILE A 85 8.50 -7.50 -13.93
N MET A 86 7.97 -7.44 -15.15
CA MET A 86 8.01 -8.59 -16.07
C MET A 86 9.43 -9.02 -16.40
N GLN A 87 10.34 -8.07 -16.64
CA GLN A 87 11.74 -8.37 -16.91
C GLN A 87 12.42 -9.02 -15.71
N LEU A 88 12.19 -8.50 -14.50
CA LEU A 88 12.75 -9.04 -13.26
C LEU A 88 12.25 -10.48 -13.00
N ASN A 89 10.95 -10.72 -13.17
CA ASN A 89 10.37 -12.06 -13.04
C ASN A 89 10.99 -13.05 -14.03
N LYS A 90 11.22 -12.62 -15.28
CA LYS A 90 11.89 -13.45 -16.29
C LYS A 90 13.34 -13.77 -15.92
N GLN A 91 14.08 -12.81 -15.38
CA GLN A 91 15.45 -13.03 -14.90
C GLN A 91 15.47 -14.00 -13.72
N MET A 92 14.56 -13.84 -12.76
CA MET A 92 14.40 -14.75 -11.64
C MET A 92 14.14 -16.19 -12.10
N GLU A 93 13.23 -16.40 -13.05
CA GLU A 93 12.95 -17.73 -13.61
C GLU A 93 14.19 -18.37 -14.27
N ILE A 94 14.96 -17.59 -15.03
CA ILE A 94 16.21 -18.06 -15.65
C ILE A 94 17.23 -18.45 -14.58
N THR A 95 17.40 -17.63 -13.55
CA THR A 95 18.33 -17.89 -12.45
C THR A 95 17.94 -19.15 -11.68
N LEU A 96 16.66 -19.33 -11.33
CA LEU A 96 16.18 -20.53 -10.64
C LEU A 96 16.49 -21.80 -11.46
N LYS A 97 16.18 -21.79 -12.76
CA LYS A 97 16.53 -22.92 -13.67
C LYS A 97 18.03 -23.19 -13.72
N SER A 98 18.86 -22.15 -13.64
CA SER A 98 20.32 -22.31 -13.62
C SER A 98 20.81 -22.97 -12.32
N PHE A 99 20.19 -22.63 -11.19
CA PHE A 99 20.49 -23.28 -9.91
C PHE A 99 20.03 -24.73 -9.89
N ASP A 100 18.83 -25.04 -10.38
CA ASP A 100 18.37 -26.43 -10.50
C ASP A 100 19.33 -27.28 -11.33
N LYS A 101 19.81 -26.72 -12.46
CA LYS A 101 20.81 -27.36 -13.31
C LYS A 101 22.13 -27.60 -12.55
N ALA A 102 22.63 -26.59 -11.85
CA ALA A 102 23.86 -26.71 -11.08
C ALA A 102 23.73 -27.76 -9.96
N ILE A 103 22.62 -27.76 -9.22
CA ILE A 103 22.31 -28.77 -8.19
C ILE A 103 22.32 -30.17 -8.80
N LYS A 104 21.68 -30.36 -9.96
CA LYS A 104 21.68 -31.64 -10.67
C LYS A 104 23.08 -32.08 -11.09
N GLU A 105 23.90 -31.16 -11.61
CA GLU A 105 25.29 -31.44 -11.99
C GLU A 105 26.13 -31.85 -10.77
N GLN A 106 26.00 -31.14 -9.64
CA GLN A 106 26.69 -31.49 -8.39
C GLN A 106 26.24 -32.85 -7.85
N ARG A 107 24.93 -33.12 -7.83
CA ARG A 107 24.38 -34.45 -7.45
C ARG A 107 24.99 -35.55 -8.31
N ASN A 108 25.10 -35.35 -9.63
CA ASN A 108 25.72 -36.31 -10.54
C ASN A 108 27.22 -36.50 -10.25
N MET A 109 27.96 -35.46 -9.88
CA MET A 109 29.36 -35.58 -9.49
C MET A 109 29.51 -36.41 -8.22
N ILE A 110 28.70 -36.16 -7.18
CA ILE A 110 28.69 -36.94 -5.94
C ILE A 110 28.46 -38.43 -6.23
N ILE A 111 27.45 -38.76 -7.04
CA ILE A 111 27.15 -40.15 -7.43
C ILE A 111 28.34 -40.81 -8.13
N LYS A 112 29.04 -40.08 -9.01
CA LYS A 112 30.24 -40.59 -9.70
C LYS A 112 31.37 -40.88 -8.72
N PHE A 113 31.63 -39.98 -7.76
CA PHE A 113 32.67 -40.18 -6.74
C PHE A 113 32.36 -41.38 -5.85
N LEU A 114 31.14 -41.47 -5.32
CA LEU A 114 30.73 -42.59 -4.47
C LEU A 114 30.79 -43.93 -5.21
N SER A 115 30.35 -43.97 -6.47
CA SER A 115 30.45 -45.17 -7.31
C SER A 115 31.90 -45.63 -7.52
N ALA A 116 32.83 -44.68 -7.71
CA ALA A 116 34.24 -44.99 -7.88
C ALA A 116 34.90 -45.52 -6.59
N GLU A 117 34.50 -44.99 -5.43
CA GLU A 117 35.00 -45.40 -4.12
C GLU A 117 34.53 -46.80 -3.72
N ILE A 118 33.28 -47.16 -4.04
CA ILE A 118 32.75 -48.52 -3.83
C ILE A 118 33.57 -49.56 -4.63
N ILE A 119 33.96 -49.23 -5.86
CA ILE A 119 34.75 -50.12 -6.72
C ILE A 119 36.16 -50.33 -6.14
N SER A 120 36.76 -49.31 -5.52
CA SER A 120 38.13 -49.39 -5.01
C SER A 120 38.23 -50.08 -3.65
N ASN A 121 37.15 -50.20 -2.88
CA ASN A 121 37.20 -50.77 -1.53
C ASN A 121 35.97 -51.65 -1.17
N PRO A 122 35.80 -52.83 -1.81
CA PRO A 122 34.58 -53.64 -1.71
C PRO A 122 34.31 -54.24 -0.31
N ASN A 123 35.27 -54.20 0.61
CA ASN A 123 35.15 -54.77 1.95
C ASN A 123 34.78 -53.76 3.05
N GLN A 124 34.69 -52.47 2.74
CA GLN A 124 34.15 -51.49 3.69
C GLN A 124 32.63 -51.52 3.63
N ASN A 125 32.01 -51.81 4.77
CA ASN A 125 30.57 -51.74 5.01
C ASN A 125 30.16 -50.25 4.96
N ILE A 126 30.12 -49.69 3.77
CA ILE A 126 29.71 -48.31 3.52
C ILE A 126 28.21 -48.28 3.81
N LEU A 127 27.86 -47.64 4.93
CA LEU A 127 26.50 -47.26 5.30
C LEU A 127 25.74 -46.86 4.04
N ASP A 128 24.66 -47.60 3.79
CA ASP A 128 23.69 -47.48 2.70
C ASP A 128 23.69 -46.06 2.09
N ALA A 129 24.34 -45.88 0.94
CA ALA A 129 24.31 -44.61 0.20
C ALA A 129 22.86 -44.21 -0.18
N SER A 130 21.93 -45.16 -0.10
CA SER A 130 20.48 -44.96 -0.19
C SER A 130 19.88 -44.17 0.99
N ASN A 131 20.57 -44.08 2.13
CA ASN A 131 20.17 -43.29 3.31
C ASN A 131 20.76 -41.87 3.35
N LEU A 132 21.60 -41.49 2.38
CA LEU A 132 21.94 -40.09 2.10
C LEU A 132 20.77 -39.38 1.41
N ARG A 133 19.57 -39.50 2.01
CA ARG A 133 18.55 -38.48 1.85
C ARG A 133 19.11 -37.26 2.55
N ILE A 134 19.71 -36.36 1.79
CA ILE A 134 19.68 -34.95 2.18
C ILE A 134 18.20 -34.73 2.50
N GLU A 135 17.88 -34.55 3.78
CA GLU A 135 16.56 -34.09 4.15
C GLU A 135 16.39 -32.82 3.33
N GLU A 136 15.66 -32.94 2.21
CA GLU A 136 15.00 -31.81 1.61
C GLU A 136 14.15 -31.32 2.78
N GLN A 137 14.71 -30.38 3.54
CA GLN A 137 13.93 -29.52 4.38
C GLN A 137 12.98 -28.93 3.38
N ASN A 138 11.80 -29.56 3.26
CA ASN A 138 10.67 -29.05 2.52
C ASN A 138 10.62 -27.62 3.02
N PRO A 139 11.00 -26.63 2.18
CA PRO A 139 11.09 -25.26 2.64
C PRO A 139 9.70 -25.00 3.20
N LYS A 140 9.60 -24.89 4.54
CA LYS A 140 8.33 -24.89 5.29
C LYS A 140 7.39 -24.07 4.45
N GLU A 141 6.40 -24.71 3.81
CA GLU A 141 5.64 -24.12 2.69
C GLU A 141 5.43 -22.65 3.00
N GLU A 142 6.29 -21.78 2.44
CA GLU A 142 6.21 -20.37 2.77
C GLU A 142 4.84 -20.00 2.25
N SER A 143 3.98 -19.57 3.17
CA SER A 143 2.59 -19.23 2.88
C SER A 143 2.57 -18.47 1.55
N ASN A 144 2.05 -19.10 0.50
CA ASN A 144 1.88 -18.50 -0.83
C ASN A 144 0.75 -17.44 -0.81
N GLN A 145 0.51 -16.83 0.35
CA GLN A 145 -0.54 -15.87 0.60
C GLN A 145 0.07 -14.61 1.21
N ASN A 146 -0.20 -13.48 0.57
CA ASN A 146 0.02 -12.17 1.14
C ASN A 146 -1.31 -11.61 1.63
N GLU A 147 -1.31 -11.05 2.83
CA GLU A 147 -2.52 -10.55 3.48
C GLU A 147 -2.30 -9.09 3.91
N PHE A 148 -3.30 -8.24 3.73
CA PHE A 148 -3.26 -6.85 4.21
C PHE A 148 -4.67 -6.30 4.43
N PHE A 149 -4.77 -5.25 5.25
CA PHE A 149 -6.01 -4.49 5.40
C PHE A 149 -6.21 -3.54 4.22
N ARG A 150 -7.43 -3.51 3.69
CA ARG A 150 -7.82 -2.49 2.73
C ARG A 150 -8.00 -1.15 3.44
N ASP A 151 -7.47 -0.08 2.84
CA ASP A 151 -7.46 1.27 3.42
C ASP A 151 -8.82 1.68 4.00
N ASN A 152 -8.79 2.16 5.25
CA ASN A 152 -9.96 2.65 5.99
C ASN A 152 -11.13 1.65 6.05
N SER A 153 -10.84 0.34 6.11
CA SER A 153 -11.86 -0.69 6.15
C SER A 153 -11.49 -1.84 7.08
N GLN A 154 -12.50 -2.57 7.55
CA GLN A 154 -12.35 -3.82 8.29
C GLN A 154 -12.21 -5.04 7.36
N LYS A 155 -11.71 -4.83 6.14
CA LYS A 155 -11.58 -5.89 5.14
C LYS A 155 -10.13 -6.33 5.06
N ILE A 156 -9.91 -7.63 5.18
CA ILE A 156 -8.63 -8.26 4.86
C ILE A 156 -8.69 -8.71 3.41
N VAL A 157 -7.67 -8.33 2.65
CA VAL A 157 -7.42 -8.80 1.29
C VAL A 157 -6.37 -9.89 1.38
N ARG A 158 -6.73 -11.11 0.96
CA ARG A 158 -5.79 -12.21 0.76
C ARG A 158 -5.46 -12.31 -0.72
N ILE A 159 -4.18 -12.34 -1.05
CA ILE A 159 -3.69 -12.58 -2.42
C ILE A 159 -2.97 -13.91 -2.42
N ASN A 160 -3.49 -14.87 -3.17
CA ASN A 160 -2.78 -16.11 -3.47
C ASN A 160 -1.74 -15.84 -4.55
N LEU A 161 -0.46 -15.90 -4.18
CA LEU A 161 0.67 -15.60 -5.05
C LEU A 161 0.89 -16.67 -6.14
N SER A 162 0.38 -17.88 -5.94
CA SER A 162 0.50 -18.97 -6.92
C SER A 162 -0.39 -18.76 -8.14
N ASN A 163 -1.58 -18.17 -7.96
CA ASN A 163 -2.57 -18.00 -9.03
C ASN A 163 -3.07 -16.56 -9.21
N TYR A 164 -2.52 -15.60 -8.46
CA TYR A 164 -2.91 -14.19 -8.43
C TYR A 164 -4.41 -13.93 -8.16
N SER A 165 -5.10 -14.91 -7.59
CA SER A 165 -6.48 -14.71 -7.14
C SER A 165 -6.49 -13.89 -5.84
N SER A 166 -7.54 -13.10 -5.67
CA SER A 166 -7.76 -12.34 -4.44
C SER A 166 -9.11 -12.71 -3.84
N SER A 167 -9.16 -12.74 -2.51
CA SER A 167 -10.40 -12.84 -1.76
C SER A 167 -10.44 -11.74 -0.70
N GLU A 168 -11.64 -11.27 -0.39
CA GLU A 168 -11.88 -10.32 0.67
C GLU A 168 -12.73 -10.95 1.76
N PHE A 169 -12.35 -10.74 3.01
CA PHE A 169 -13.15 -11.11 4.16
C PHE A 169 -13.40 -9.90 5.05
N HIS A 170 -14.63 -9.76 5.54
CA HIS A 170 -15.03 -8.67 6.43
C HIS A 170 -14.96 -9.13 7.88
N LEU A 171 -14.18 -8.43 8.70
CA LEU A 171 -14.09 -8.73 10.13
C LEU A 171 -15.35 -8.21 10.84
N PRO A 172 -16.11 -9.07 11.55
CA PRO A 172 -17.27 -8.66 12.33
C PRO A 172 -16.83 -7.93 13.63
N LEU A 173 -16.28 -6.74 13.49
CA LEU A 173 -15.85 -5.90 14.62
C LEU A 173 -16.88 -4.78 14.81
N ASP A 174 -17.37 -4.62 16.03
CA ASP A 174 -18.43 -3.66 16.39
C ASP A 174 -18.03 -2.19 16.19
N SER A 175 -16.74 -1.89 15.94
CA SER A 175 -16.21 -0.53 15.79
C SER A 175 -16.00 -0.15 14.32
N PRO A 176 -16.86 0.68 13.71
CA PRO A 176 -16.80 1.03 12.28
C PRO A 176 -15.55 1.82 11.86
N LYS A 177 -14.61 2.06 12.77
CA LYS A 177 -13.38 2.83 12.55
C LYS A 177 -12.10 2.18 13.08
N SER A 178 -12.17 0.93 13.56
CA SER A 178 -11.00 0.22 14.07
C SER A 178 -9.96 0.04 12.97
N MET A 179 -8.94 0.90 12.98
CA MET A 179 -7.77 0.81 12.11
C MET A 179 -6.73 -0.03 12.85
N PHE A 180 -6.47 -1.24 12.35
CA PHE A 180 -5.36 -2.03 12.85
C PHE A 180 -4.05 -1.37 12.44
N ILE A 181 -3.19 -1.13 13.43
CA ILE A 181 -1.92 -0.40 13.23
C ILE A 181 -0.84 -1.36 12.75
N SER A 182 -0.95 -2.64 13.10
CA SER A 182 0.04 -3.65 12.73
C SER A 182 -0.58 -5.02 12.56
N MET A 183 -0.03 -5.76 11.59
CA MET A 183 -0.43 -7.12 11.27
C MET A 183 0.82 -7.97 11.01
N CYS A 184 0.81 -9.21 11.49
CA CYS A 184 1.88 -10.17 11.26
C CYS A 184 1.30 -11.56 11.06
N SER A 185 1.74 -12.27 10.02
CA SER A 185 1.37 -13.67 9.80
C SER A 185 2.03 -14.56 10.86
N MET A 186 1.25 -15.48 11.41
CA MET A 186 1.62 -16.45 12.42
C MET A 186 1.64 -17.86 11.80
N PRO A 187 2.21 -18.87 12.49
CA PRO A 187 2.06 -20.27 12.08
C PRO A 187 0.59 -20.67 11.88
N GLU A 188 0.37 -21.75 11.12
CA GLU A 188 -0.96 -22.33 10.90
C GLU A 188 -1.96 -21.39 10.16
N ASN A 189 -1.43 -20.47 9.34
CA ASN A 189 -2.20 -19.47 8.60
C ASN A 189 -3.09 -18.59 9.50
N SER A 190 -2.63 -18.31 10.71
CA SER A 190 -3.26 -17.34 11.60
C SER A 190 -2.63 -15.95 11.43
N ILE A 191 -3.35 -14.90 11.80
CA ILE A 191 -2.91 -13.51 11.68
C ILE A 191 -2.95 -12.87 13.05
N PHE A 192 -1.83 -12.32 13.49
CA PHE A 192 -1.76 -11.47 14.66
C PHE A 192 -2.04 -10.02 14.28
N CYS A 193 -3.02 -9.40 14.92
CA CYS A 193 -3.39 -8.00 14.72
C CYS A 193 -3.23 -7.22 16.03
N TYR A 194 -2.55 -6.07 15.95
CA TYR A 194 -2.30 -5.19 17.09
C TYR A 194 -2.72 -3.75 16.79
N GLY A 195 -3.35 -3.13 17.79
CA GLY A 195 -3.75 -1.72 17.80
C GLY A 195 -5.20 -1.53 17.38
N ASP A 196 -5.87 -0.60 18.05
CA ASP A 196 -7.22 -0.14 17.72
C ASP A 196 -7.23 1.40 17.76
N TYR A 197 -7.30 2.04 16.60
CA TYR A 197 -7.50 3.48 16.47
C TYR A 197 -9.01 3.77 16.41
N PRO A 198 -9.60 4.73 17.15
CA PRO A 198 -8.93 5.77 17.95
C PRO A 198 -8.94 5.58 19.49
N ASN A 199 -9.64 4.59 20.05
CA ASN A 199 -10.03 4.65 21.48
C ASN A 199 -9.45 3.57 22.41
N SER A 200 -8.58 2.66 21.96
CA SER A 200 -7.85 1.78 22.89
C SER A 200 -6.62 1.16 22.23
N THR A 201 -5.42 1.52 22.67
CA THR A 201 -4.15 1.02 22.09
C THR A 201 -3.86 -0.46 22.37
N ASP A 202 -4.67 -1.14 23.17
CA ASP A 202 -4.25 -2.40 23.82
C ASP A 202 -5.13 -3.61 23.46
N SER A 203 -5.91 -3.50 22.39
CA SER A 203 -6.64 -4.65 21.87
C SER A 203 -5.72 -5.47 20.95
N VAL A 204 -5.58 -6.75 21.29
CA VAL A 204 -4.82 -7.74 20.52
C VAL A 204 -5.77 -8.80 20.03
N PHE A 205 -5.70 -9.13 18.75
CA PHE A 205 -6.54 -10.14 18.13
C PHE A 205 -5.69 -11.16 17.36
N ILE A 206 -6.15 -12.40 17.37
CA ILE A 206 -5.68 -13.44 16.47
C ILE A 206 -6.85 -13.79 15.55
N ILE A 207 -6.61 -13.74 14.25
CA ILE A 207 -7.55 -14.18 13.22
C ILE A 207 -7.08 -15.56 12.78
N GLU A 208 -7.85 -16.59 13.10
CA GLU A 208 -7.49 -17.97 12.78
C GLU A 208 -7.76 -18.25 11.27
N SER A 209 -7.28 -19.38 10.76
CA SER A 209 -7.36 -19.73 9.34
C SER A 209 -8.79 -19.92 8.81
N ASP A 210 -9.75 -20.22 9.70
CA ASP A 210 -11.19 -20.30 9.42
C ASP A 210 -11.89 -18.92 9.50
N ASN A 211 -11.13 -17.85 9.68
CA ASN A 211 -11.57 -16.47 9.88
C ASN A 211 -12.28 -16.19 11.21
N THR A 212 -12.19 -17.10 12.18
CA THR A 212 -12.64 -16.80 13.54
C THR A 212 -11.69 -15.81 14.20
N ILE A 213 -12.24 -14.90 15.01
CA ILE A 213 -11.46 -13.87 15.70
C ILE A 213 -11.41 -14.21 17.18
N ARG A 214 -10.20 -14.32 17.72
CA ARG A 214 -9.95 -14.51 19.15
C ARG A 214 -9.26 -13.27 19.72
N LYS A 215 -9.92 -12.60 20.67
CA LYS A 215 -9.29 -11.52 21.43
C LYS A 215 -8.29 -12.11 22.42
N VAL A 216 -7.03 -11.72 22.31
CA VAL A 216 -6.00 -12.04 23.31
C VAL A 216 -6.18 -11.02 24.45
N LYS A 217 -6.28 -11.48 25.70
CA LYS A 217 -6.55 -10.63 26.88
C LYS A 217 -5.70 -9.36 26.85
N ASN A 218 -6.30 -8.23 27.29
CA ASN A 218 -5.66 -6.92 27.37
C ASN A 218 -4.21 -7.08 27.83
N ALA A 219 -3.26 -6.60 27.02
CA ALA A 219 -1.87 -6.55 27.43
C ALA A 219 -1.83 -5.79 28.78
N PRO A 220 -1.14 -6.32 29.81
CA PRO A 220 -1.02 -5.58 31.06
C PRO A 220 -0.37 -4.23 30.72
N HIS A 221 -1.08 -3.13 31.02
CA HIS A 221 -0.52 -1.79 30.94
C HIS A 221 0.81 -1.80 31.70
N LYS A 222 1.93 -1.62 30.99
CA LYS A 222 3.24 -1.41 31.59
C LYS A 222 3.46 0.08 31.79
#